data_AF-A0A1V6B4U2-F1
#
_entry.id   AF-A0A1V6B4U2-F1
#
_cell.length_a   1.000
_cell.length_b   1.000
_cell.length_c   1.000
_cell.angle_alpha   90.00
_cell.angle_beta   90.00
_cell.angle_gamma   90.00
#
_symmetry.space_group_name_H-M   'P 1'
#
loop_
_entity.id
_entity.type
_entity.pdbx_description
1 polymer ?
#
loop_
_entity_poly.entity_id
_entity_poly.type
_entity_poly.pdbx_seq_one_letter_code
_entity_poly.pdbx_strand_id
1 'polypeptide(L)' 'MKTLINYVVQDAKEHIHDSEILEINSPPYTFSPEPPVSEVMKWAEMKQKELLDGQKLIIMSMFKL' A
#
# COMPACT_ATOMS: atom_id res chain seq x y z
N MET A 1 -2.45 2.04 -14.17
CA MET A 1 -1.02 1.68 -13.96
C MET A 1 -0.96 0.68 -12.83
N LYS A 2 -0.28 -0.46 -12.99
CA LYS A 2 -0.21 -1.49 -11.94
C LYS A 2 0.89 -1.15 -10.95
N THR A 3 0.62 -1.31 -9.66
CA THR A 3 1.55 -1.02 -8.58
C THR A 3 1.54 -2.17 -7.60
N LEU A 4 2.69 -2.81 -7.37
CA LEU A 4 2.88 -3.75 -6.28
C LEU A 4 3.14 -2.97 -4.99
N ILE A 5 2.41 -3.27 -3.93
CA ILE A 5 2.63 -2.72 -2.59
C ILE A 5 2.99 -3.88 -1.69
N ASN A 6 4.15 -3.78 -1.03
CA ASN A 6 4.53 -4.69 0.05
C ASN A 6 4.29 -3.98 1.37
N TYR A 7 3.59 -4.66 2.28
CA TYR A 7 3.20 -4.10 3.56
C TYR A 7 3.26 -5.13 4.68
N VAL A 8 3.19 -4.63 5.90
CA VAL A 8 3.15 -5.42 7.12
C VAL A 8 1.91 -5.02 7.91
N VAL A 9 1.15 -6.01 8.35
CA VAL A 9 0.16 -5.84 9.41
C VAL A 9 0.85 -6.17 10.72
N GLN A 10 1.06 -5.13 11.53
CA GLN A 10 1.70 -5.22 12.83
C GLN A 10 0.64 -5.22 13.93
N ASP A 11 0.67 -6.24 14.77
CA ASP A 11 -0.06 -6.35 16.03
C ASP A 11 0.91 -6.18 17.23
N ALA A 12 0.44 -6.25 18.47
CA ALA A 12 1.28 -6.09 19.67
C ALA A 12 2.39 -7.16 19.84
N LYS A 13 2.32 -8.28 19.12
CA LYS A 13 3.16 -9.47 19.23
C LYS A 13 3.67 -9.97 17.87
N GLU A 14 2.91 -9.77 16.79
CA GLU A 14 3.19 -10.39 15.50
C GLU A 14 3.27 -9.37 14.35
N HIS A 15 4.14 -9.67 13.38
CA HIS A 15 4.26 -8.93 12.13
C HIS A 15 3.95 -9.87 10.97
N ILE A 16 2.85 -9.61 10.26
CA ILE A 16 2.45 -10.39 9.11
C ILE A 16 2.81 -9.61 7.85
N HIS A 17 3.73 -10.15 7.06
CA HIS A 17 4.11 -9.58 5.77
C HIS A 17 3.13 -10.03 4.69
N ASP A 18 2.66 -9.09 3.88
CA ASP A 18 1.80 -9.37 2.74
C ASP A 18 2.06 -8.38 1.59
N SER A 19 1.50 -8.66 0.42
CA SER A 19 1.64 -7.84 -0.76
C SER A 19 0.37 -7.81 -1.61
N GLU A 20 0.10 -6.67 -2.24
CA GLU A 20 -1.10 -6.49 -3.07
C GLU A 20 -0.75 -5.72 -4.34
N ILE A 21 -1.35 -6.10 -5.46
CA ILE A 21 -1.21 -5.38 -6.73
C ILE A 21 -2.44 -4.49 -6.92
N LEU A 22 -2.22 -3.19 -6.93
CA LEU A 22 -3.25 -2.19 -7.18
C LEU A 22 -3.21 -1.67 -8.60
N GLU A 23 -4.39 -1.42 -9.15
CA GLU A 23 -4.54 -0.65 -10.37
C GLU A 23 -4.78 0.82 -10.02
N ILE A 24 -3.73 1.64 -10.14
CA ILE A 24 -3.77 3.06 -9.85
C ILE A 24 -4.07 3.83 -11.13
N ASN A 25 -5.10 4.68 -11.06
CA ASN A 25 -5.44 5.65 -12.11
C ASN A 25 -4.47 6.82 -12.05
N SER A 26 -3.29 6.64 -12.66
CA SER A 26 -2.29 7.70 -12.83
C SER A 26 -2.43 8.34 -14.21
N PRO A 27 -2.20 9.67 -14.34
CA PRO A 27 -2.09 10.30 -15.65
C PRO A 27 -1.04 9.59 -16.52
N PRO A 28 -1.26 9.48 -17.85
CA PRO A 28 -0.40 8.70 -18.74
C PRO A 28 1.06 9.20 -18.84
N TYR A 29 1.35 10.42 -18.37
CA TYR A 29 2.67 11.06 -18.48
C TYR A 29 3.28 11.42 -17.12
N THR A 30 3.15 10.53 -16.14
CA THR A 30 3.96 10.65 -14.93
C THR A 30 5.37 10.13 -15.22
N PHE A 31 6.34 11.05 -15.37
CA PHE A 31 7.77 10.76 -15.51
C PHE A 31 8.39 10.16 -14.23
N SER A 32 7.62 10.05 -13.15
CA SER A 32 8.07 9.38 -11.94
C SER A 32 8.15 7.87 -12.17
N PRO A 33 9.28 7.23 -11.85
CA PRO A 33 9.36 5.78 -11.75
C PRO A 33 8.57 5.27 -10.54
N GLU A 34 8.26 6.13 -9.57
CA GLU A 34 7.52 5.76 -8.37
C GLU A 34 6.00 5.86 -8.58
N PRO A 35 5.23 4.97 -7.92
CA PRO A 35 3.79 5.08 -7.86
C PRO A 35 3.31 6.39 -7.23
N PRO A 36 2.11 6.89 -7.60
CA PRO A 36 1.50 8.04 -6.93
C PRO A 36 1.24 7.74 -5.45
N VAL A 37 2.07 8.31 -4.58
CA VAL A 37 2.01 8.07 -3.12
C VAL A 37 0.63 8.39 -2.55
N SER A 38 -0.02 9.43 -3.06
CA SER A 38 -1.37 9.83 -2.63
C SER A 38 -2.41 8.72 -2.80
N GLU A 39 -2.33 7.94 -3.88
CA GLU A 39 -3.27 6.85 -4.14
C GLU A 39 -2.95 5.62 -3.28
N VAL A 40 -1.67 5.34 -3.06
CA VAL A 40 -1.20 4.32 -2.13
C VAL A 40 -1.66 4.63 -0.70
N MET A 41 -1.57 5.89 -0.27
CA MET A 41 -2.01 6.32 1.06
C MET A 41 -3.53 6.20 1.23
N LYS A 42 -4.34 6.56 0.22
CA LYS A 42 -5.80 6.36 0.26
C LYS A 42 -6.16 4.88 0.42
N TRP A 43 -5.48 4.00 -0.33
CA TRP A 43 -5.66 2.56 -0.16
C TRP A 43 -5.25 2.11 1.23
N ALA A 44 -4.12 2.60 1.76
CA ALA A 44 -3.65 2.24 3.10
C ALA A 44 -4.65 2.67 4.19
N GLU A 45 -5.24 3.86 4.07
CA GLU A 45 -6.30 4.34 4.97
C GLU A 45 -7.56 3.49 4.91
N MET A 46 -7.95 3.01 3.72
CA MET A 46 -9.08 2.10 3.58
C MET A 46 -8.77 0.74 4.20
N LYS A 47 -7.63 0.16 3.87
CA LYS A 47 -7.18 -1.13 4.39
C LYS A 47 -7.04 -1.11 5.91
N GLN A 48 -6.52 -0.01 6.47
CA GLN A 48 -6.40 0.18 7.91
C GLN A 48 -7.76 0.15 8.65
N LYS A 49 -8.86 0.54 8.00
CA LYS A 49 -10.22 0.45 8.57
C LYS A 49 -10.79 -0.97 8.57
N GLU A 50 -10.23 -1.86 7.74
CA GLU A 50 -10.61 -3.28 7.68
C GLU A 50 -9.83 -4.13 8.70
N LEU A 51 -8.73 -3.59 9.25
CA LEU A 51 -7.93 -4.24 10.27
C LEU A 51 -8.61 -4.19 11.64
N LEU A 52 -8.28 -5.16 12.49
CA LEU A 52 -8.78 -5.21 13.87
C LEU A 52 -8.20 -4.06 14.71
N ASP A 53 -8.92 -3.67 15.75
CA ASP A 53 -8.44 -2.67 16.71
C ASP A 53 -7.07 -3.09 17.29
N GLY A 54 -6.11 -2.18 17.21
CA GLY A 54 -4.73 -2.41 17.66
C GLY A 54 -3.77 -2.92 16.57
N GLN A 55 -4.27 -3.36 15.42
CA GLN A 55 -3.43 -3.67 14.26
C GLN A 55 -3.09 -2.38 13.50
N LYS A 56 -1.84 -2.30 13.02
CA LYS A 56 -1.34 -1.19 12.20
C LYS A 56 -0.82 -1.69 10.87
N LEU A 57 -1.20 -1.01 9.82
CA LEU A 57 -0.67 -1.22 8.48
C LEU A 57 0.61 -0.39 8.30
N ILE A 58 1.69 -1.04 7.89
CA ILE A 58 2.98 -0.40 7.59
C ILE A 58 3.36 -0.73 6.16
N ILE A 59 3.43 0.28 5.30
CA ILE A 59 3.92 0.11 3.93
C ILE A 59 5.45 0.04 3.96
N MET A 60 6.01 -1.04 3.42
CA MET A 60 7.46 -1.23 3.33
C MET A 60 8.05 -0.72 2.02
N SER A 61 7.37 -1.03 0.91
CA SER A 61 7.84 -0.64 -0.43
C SER A 61 6.68 -0.63 -1.41
N MET A 62 6.81 0.18 -2.45
CA MET A 62 5.86 0.25 -3.56
C MET A 62 6.64 0.23 -4.87
N PHE A 63 6.18 -0.54 -5.84
CA PHE A 63 6.84 -0.74 -7.12
C PHE A 63 5.86 -0.59 -8.28
N LYS A 64 6.21 0.25 -9.25
CA LYS A 64 5.45 0.42 -10.48
C LYS A 64 5.76 -0.74 -11.43
N LEU A 65 4.72 -1.45 -11.86
CA LEU A 65 4.79 -2.57 -12.81
C LEU A 65 4.54 -2.10 -14.25
#